data_AF-A0A2S9XXM2-F1
#
_entry.id   AF-A0A2S9XXM2-F1
#
_cell.length_a   1.000
_cell.length_b   1.000
_cell.length_c   1.000
_cell.angle_alpha   90.00
_cell.angle_beta   90.00
_cell.angle_gamma   90.00
#
_symmetry.space_group_name_H-M   'P 1'
#
loop_
_entity.id
_entity.type
_entity.pdbx_description
1 polymer ?
#
loop_
_entity_poly.entity_id
_entity_poly.type
_entity_poly.pdbx_seq_one_letter_code
_entity_poly.pdbx_strand_id
1 'polypeptide(L)'
;MIDGATREVEACCSWAARFGVEGVGEGVVWQPRAEHFGDSELLFKSKGERHQVVVRARVAKRTPLDPELIASVEAFVAYAVTDPRLAQGLDYLAEHGMEVEMRSLGVFLEWLAGDIRREHASELEHSGLEWKQVARPVTERAKSWFRDAMSH
;
A
#
# COMPACT_ATOMS: atom_id res chain seq x y z
N MET A 1 0.59 -29.69 -0.38
CA MET A 1 -0.81 -30.05 -0.71
C MET A 1 -1.55 -28.89 -1.36
N ILE A 2 -1.64 -27.70 -0.74
CA ILE A 2 -2.32 -26.51 -1.32
C ILE A 2 -1.67 -26.04 -2.64
N ASP A 3 -0.34 -25.92 -2.68
CA ASP A 3 0.36 -25.45 -3.88
C ASP A 3 0.24 -26.43 -5.06
N GLY A 4 0.19 -27.73 -4.78
CA GLY A 4 0.00 -28.77 -5.80
C GLY A 4 -1.33 -28.61 -6.52
N ALA A 5 -2.43 -28.56 -5.76
CA ALA A 5 -3.77 -28.34 -6.30
C ALA A 5 -3.90 -27.01 -7.05
N THR A 6 -3.20 -25.98 -6.58
CA THR A 6 -3.17 -24.67 -7.24
C THR A 6 -2.48 -24.75 -8.60
N ARG A 7 -1.34 -25.45 -8.69
CA ARG A 7 -0.61 -25.64 -9.96
C ARG A 7 -1.39 -26.47 -10.97
N GLU A 8 -2.12 -27.48 -10.51
CA GLU A 8 -2.99 -28.30 -11.37
C GLU A 8 -4.10 -27.46 -12.01
N VAL A 9 -4.81 -26.66 -11.20
CA VAL A 9 -5.85 -25.75 -11.71
C VAL A 9 -5.25 -24.65 -12.59
N GLU A 10 -4.06 -24.15 -12.25
CA GLU A 10 -3.37 -23.17 -13.09
C GLU A 10 -2.95 -23.76 -14.44
N ALA A 11 -2.56 -25.04 -14.49
CA ALA A 11 -2.23 -25.71 -15.74
C ALA A 11 -3.47 -25.85 -16.65
N CYS A 12 -4.62 -26.25 -16.08
CA CYS A 12 -5.89 -26.30 -16.79
C CYS A 12 -7.07 -26.10 -15.82
N CYS A 13 -7.91 -25.09 -16.11
CA CYS A 13 -9.07 -24.77 -15.30
C CYS A 13 -10.11 -25.90 -15.37
N SER A 14 -10.21 -26.68 -14.29
CA SER A 14 -11.15 -27.81 -14.19
C SER A 14 -12.62 -27.38 -14.32
N TRP A 15 -12.96 -26.15 -13.96
CA TRP A 15 -14.31 -25.60 -14.13
C TRP A 15 -14.60 -25.25 -15.59
N ALA A 16 -13.69 -24.57 -16.28
CA ALA A 16 -13.84 -24.24 -17.70
C ALA A 16 -13.87 -25.49 -18.58
N ALA A 17 -13.08 -26.51 -18.22
CA ALA A 17 -13.06 -27.80 -18.91
C ALA A 17 -14.43 -28.48 -18.95
N ARG A 18 -15.29 -28.28 -17.93
CA ARG A 18 -16.67 -28.80 -17.93
C ARG A 18 -17.56 -28.21 -19.03
N PHE A 19 -17.18 -27.05 -19.56
CA PHE A 19 -17.85 -26.37 -20.66
C PHE A 19 -17.11 -26.56 -22.00
N GLY A 20 -16.12 -27.46 -22.06
CA GLY A 20 -15.31 -27.69 -23.26
C GLY A 20 -14.31 -26.56 -23.55
N VAL A 21 -14.03 -25.70 -22.58
CA VAL A 21 -13.09 -24.58 -22.72
C VAL A 21 -11.77 -24.93 -22.04
N GLU A 22 -10.68 -24.90 -22.80
CA GLU A 22 -9.33 -25.04 -22.28
C GLU A 22 -8.73 -23.67 -21.95
N GLY A 23 -8.21 -23.52 -20.74
CA GLY A 23 -7.63 -22.25 -20.29
C GLY A 23 -6.97 -22.34 -18.93
N VAL A 24 -6.12 -21.35 -18.63
CA VAL A 24 -5.39 -21.23 -17.36
C VAL A 24 -6.37 -20.94 -16.24
N GLY A 25 -6.36 -21.73 -15.16
CA GLY A 25 -7.16 -21.44 -13.97
C GLY A 25 -6.52 -20.42 -13.05
N GLU A 26 -7.35 -19.60 -12.39
CA GLU A 26 -6.88 -18.56 -11.47
C GLU A 26 -6.32 -19.17 -10.17
N GLY A 27 -6.95 -20.23 -9.66
CA GLY A 27 -6.61 -20.82 -8.37
C GLY A 27 -7.75 -21.63 -7.74
N VAL A 28 -7.62 -21.92 -6.45
CA VAL A 28 -8.56 -22.74 -5.67
C VAL A 28 -9.07 -21.97 -4.46
N VAL A 29 -10.37 -22.09 -4.17
CA VAL A 29 -10.99 -21.62 -2.92
C VAL A 29 -11.11 -22.81 -1.98
N TRP A 30 -10.65 -22.64 -0.75
CA TRP A 30 -10.58 -23.67 0.28
C TRP A 30 -11.57 -23.34 1.39
N GLN A 31 -12.33 -24.35 1.81
CA GLN A 31 -13.24 -24.29 2.94
C GLN A 31 -12.93 -25.45 3.90
N PRO A 32 -12.84 -25.20 5.22
CA PRO A 32 -12.68 -26.28 6.19
C PRO A 32 -13.96 -27.14 6.24
N ARG A 33 -13.78 -28.45 6.31
CA ARG A 33 -14.89 -29.43 6.34
C ARG A 33 -15.08 -30.15 7.68
N ALA A 34 -14.37 -29.74 8.74
CA ALA A 34 -14.53 -30.40 10.03
C ALA A 34 -15.87 -29.99 10.68
N GLU A 35 -16.51 -30.92 11.38
CA GLU A 35 -17.85 -30.76 11.96
C GLU A 35 -17.97 -29.52 12.86
N HIS A 36 -16.91 -29.19 13.61
CA HIS A 36 -16.84 -28.00 14.46
C HIS A 36 -16.74 -26.67 13.70
N PHE A 37 -16.46 -26.70 12.40
CA PHE A 37 -16.47 -25.52 11.55
C PHE A 37 -17.83 -25.27 10.88
N GLY A 38 -18.79 -26.21 10.91
CA GLY A 38 -20.14 -26.01 10.36
C GLY A 38 -20.17 -25.30 8.99
N ASP A 39 -21.15 -24.41 8.80
CA ASP A 39 -21.22 -23.48 7.66
C ASP A 39 -20.36 -22.22 7.88
N SER A 40 -19.10 -22.40 8.27
CA SER A 40 -18.21 -21.26 8.49
C SER A 40 -17.84 -20.56 7.18
N GLU A 41 -17.83 -19.22 7.23
CA GLU A 41 -17.30 -18.34 6.17
C GLU A 41 -15.76 -18.29 6.14
N LEU A 42 -15.07 -19.16 6.89
CA LEU A 42 -13.62 -19.29 6.88
C LEU A 42 -13.13 -19.85 5.54
N LEU A 43 -12.99 -18.96 4.57
CA LEU A 43 -12.56 -19.24 3.23
C LEU A 43 -11.20 -18.60 2.99
N PHE A 44 -10.29 -19.33 2.36
CA PHE A 44 -9.09 -18.71 1.79
C PHE A 44 -8.89 -19.18 0.35
N LYS A 45 -8.18 -18.38 -0.43
CA LYS A 45 -7.89 -18.67 -1.84
C LYS A 45 -6.39 -18.79 -2.05
N SER A 46 -5.97 -19.82 -2.77
CA SER A 46 -4.64 -19.90 -3.36
C SER A 46 -4.77 -19.56 -4.84
N LYS A 47 -3.85 -18.73 -5.36
CA LYS A 47 -3.84 -18.33 -6.77
C LYS A 47 -2.51 -18.68 -7.42
N GLY A 48 -2.56 -19.15 -8.66
CA GLY A 48 -1.37 -19.42 -9.45
C GLY A 48 -0.58 -18.13 -9.74
N GLU A 49 0.74 -18.25 -9.87
CA GLU A 49 1.65 -17.12 -10.13
C GLU A 49 1.29 -16.36 -11.41
N ARG A 50 0.73 -17.03 -12.42
CA ARG A 50 0.26 -16.41 -13.67
C ARG A 50 -0.92 -15.46 -13.48
N HIS A 51 -1.64 -15.59 -12.36
CA HIS A 51 -2.81 -14.78 -12.00
C HIS A 51 -2.61 -13.90 -10.75
N GLN A 52 -1.41 -13.92 -10.14
CA GLN A 52 -1.10 -13.05 -9.01
C GLN A 52 -0.80 -11.63 -9.46
N VAL A 53 -1.83 -10.78 -9.51
CA VAL A 53 -1.70 -9.33 -9.76
C VAL A 53 -0.87 -8.63 -8.66
N VAL A 54 -0.87 -9.17 -7.44
CA VAL A 54 -0.34 -8.49 -6.24
C VAL A 54 1.11 -8.86 -5.91
N VAL A 55 1.61 -10.05 -6.32
CA VAL A 55 2.96 -10.51 -5.93
C VAL A 55 4.06 -9.93 -6.82
N ARG A 56 3.77 -9.61 -8.09
CA ARG A 56 4.72 -8.90 -8.96
C ARG A 56 5.09 -7.51 -8.43
N ALA A 57 4.22 -6.86 -7.67
CA ALA A 57 4.47 -5.54 -7.09
C ALA A 57 5.36 -5.59 -5.82
N ARG A 58 5.42 -6.73 -5.11
CA ARG A 58 6.17 -6.84 -3.84
C ARG A 58 7.64 -7.21 -4.01
N VAL A 59 8.04 -7.71 -5.16
CA VAL A 59 9.42 -8.15 -5.44
C VAL A 59 10.02 -7.36 -6.61
N ALA A 60 9.80 -6.04 -6.62
CA ALA A 60 10.84 -5.18 -7.16
C ALA A 60 12.05 -5.36 -6.22
N LYS A 61 12.99 -6.20 -6.67
CA LYS A 61 14.32 -6.42 -6.11
C LYS A 61 14.78 -5.13 -5.41
N ARG A 62 14.81 -5.12 -4.07
CA ARG A 62 15.34 -3.99 -3.29
C ARG A 62 16.84 -3.93 -3.59
N THR A 63 17.21 -3.29 -4.69
CA THR A 63 18.58 -2.83 -4.87
C THR A 63 18.90 -1.98 -3.63
N PRO A 64 20.02 -2.22 -2.93
CA PRO A 64 20.46 -1.34 -1.86
C PRO A 64 20.48 0.08 -2.42
N LEU A 65 19.62 0.95 -1.90
CA LEU A 65 19.64 2.35 -2.27
C LEU A 65 20.97 2.94 -1.77
N ASP A 66 21.55 3.82 -2.58
CA ASP A 66 22.76 4.56 -2.25
C ASP A 66 22.61 5.28 -0.89
N PRO A 67 23.53 5.12 0.07
CA PRO A 67 23.49 5.82 1.35
C PRO A 67 23.35 7.35 1.22
N GLU A 68 23.95 7.96 0.20
CA GLU A 68 23.85 9.41 -0.03
C GLU A 68 22.43 9.81 -0.45
N LEU A 69 21.79 8.97 -1.27
CA LEU A 69 20.40 9.17 -1.66
C LEU A 69 19.46 9.04 -0.45
N ILE A 70 19.71 8.06 0.44
CA ILE A 70 18.91 7.89 1.66
C ILE A 70 19.03 9.13 2.55
N ALA A 71 20.25 9.60 2.80
CA ALA A 71 20.48 10.80 3.61
C ALA A 71 19.82 12.05 3.00
N SER A 72 19.87 12.18 1.68
CA SER A 72 19.22 13.30 0.95
C SER A 72 17.71 13.24 1.08
N VAL A 73 17.11 12.06 0.98
CA VAL A 73 15.66 11.85 1.19
C VAL A 73 15.27 12.17 2.63
N GLU A 74 16.03 11.72 3.62
CA GLU A 74 15.77 12.01 5.03
C GLU A 74 15.88 13.51 5.34
N ALA A 75 16.90 14.18 4.81
CA ALA A 75 17.07 15.63 4.94
C ALA A 75 15.90 16.39 4.32
N PHE A 76 15.47 15.99 3.13
CA PHE A 76 14.30 16.59 2.47
C PHE A 76 13.02 16.39 3.30
N VAL A 77 12.78 15.19 3.83
CA VAL A 77 11.60 14.92 4.67
C VAL A 77 11.61 15.77 5.93
N ALA A 78 12.76 15.89 6.61
CA ALA A 78 12.88 16.73 7.79
C ALA A 78 12.64 18.22 7.49
N TYR A 79 13.07 18.66 6.30
CA TYR A 79 12.87 20.03 5.83
C TYR A 79 11.42 20.33 5.43
N ALA A 80 10.78 19.43 4.67
CA ALA A 80 9.45 19.66 4.10
C ALA A 80 8.30 19.28 5.05
N VAL A 81 8.48 18.27 5.91
CA VAL A 81 7.44 17.70 6.78
C VAL A 81 7.60 18.21 8.21
N THR A 82 7.41 19.51 8.41
CA THR A 82 7.55 20.18 9.70
C THR A 82 6.26 20.15 10.52
N ASP A 83 6.38 20.22 11.85
CA ASP A 83 5.22 20.23 12.75
C ASP A 83 4.21 21.34 12.44
N PRO A 84 4.61 22.60 12.10
CA PRO A 84 3.65 23.62 11.68
C PRO A 84 2.86 23.25 10.42
N ARG A 85 3.51 22.60 9.43
CA ARG A 85 2.81 22.14 8.22
C ARG A 85 1.84 21.00 8.53
N LEU A 86 2.22 20.10 9.44
CA LEU A 86 1.35 19.03 9.89
C LEU A 86 0.13 19.59 10.66
N ALA A 87 0.32 20.61 11.49
CA ALA A 87 -0.77 21.32 12.17
C ALA A 87 -1.73 22.00 11.17
N GLN A 88 -1.22 22.66 10.13
CA GLN A 88 -2.05 23.21 9.03
C GLN A 88 -2.90 22.13 8.35
N GLY A 89 -2.39 20.90 8.24
CA GLY A 89 -3.18 19.79 7.71
C GLY A 89 -4.33 19.38 8.62
N LEU A 90 -4.20 19.53 9.94
CA LEU A 90 -5.31 19.34 10.87
C LEU A 90 -6.33 20.49 10.77
N ASP A 91 -5.87 21.72 10.61
CA ASP A 91 -6.75 22.87 10.36
C ASP A 91 -7.57 22.66 9.07
N TYR A 92 -6.93 22.16 8.01
CA TYR A 92 -7.62 21.78 6.77
C TYR A 92 -8.71 20.73 7.00
N LEU A 93 -8.47 19.71 7.85
CA LEU A 93 -9.51 18.74 8.20
C LEU A 93 -10.68 19.41 8.93
N ALA A 94 -10.39 20.27 9.90
CA ALA A 94 -11.38 20.98 10.70
C ALA A 94 -12.25 21.91 9.83
N GLU A 95 -11.64 22.65 8.89
CA GLU A 95 -12.33 23.50 7.92
C GLU A 95 -13.31 22.71 7.03
N HIS A 96 -13.03 21.43 6.79
CA HIS A 96 -13.87 20.53 6.01
C HIS A 96 -14.81 19.68 6.88
N GLY A 97 -14.93 20.00 8.18
CA GLY A 97 -15.81 19.30 9.10
C GLY A 97 -15.40 17.85 9.39
N MET A 98 -14.11 17.53 9.24
CA MET A 98 -13.55 16.22 9.54
C MET A 98 -12.85 16.24 10.89
N GLU A 99 -13.15 15.26 11.73
CA GLU A 99 -12.45 15.05 12.99
C GLU A 99 -11.09 14.38 12.75
N VAL A 100 -10.19 14.47 13.74
CA VAL A 100 -8.88 13.83 13.69
C VAL A 100 -9.04 12.35 14.05
N GLU A 101 -9.25 11.50 13.05
CA GLU A 101 -9.52 10.07 13.21
C GLU A 101 -8.96 9.24 12.04
N MET A 102 -8.92 7.92 12.19
CA MET A 102 -8.32 7.04 11.18
C MET A 102 -8.98 7.13 9.79
N ARG A 103 -10.25 7.56 9.70
CA ARG A 103 -10.94 7.78 8.42
C ARG A 103 -10.56 9.08 7.72
N SER A 104 -10.10 10.10 8.45
CA SER A 104 -9.62 11.37 7.87
C SER A 104 -8.13 11.34 7.54
N LEU A 105 -7.38 10.35 8.05
CA LEU A 105 -5.95 10.16 7.75
C LEU A 105 -5.65 10.16 6.24
N GLY A 106 -6.49 9.51 5.42
CA GLY A 106 -6.29 9.48 3.97
C GLY A 106 -6.34 10.88 3.34
N VAL A 107 -7.31 11.68 3.75
CA VAL A 107 -7.52 13.04 3.26
C VAL A 107 -6.39 13.97 3.72
N PHE A 108 -5.95 13.82 4.97
CA PHE A 108 -4.79 14.52 5.51
C PHE A 108 -3.51 14.25 4.72
N LEU A 109 -3.21 12.96 4.45
CA LEU A 109 -2.01 12.57 3.72
C LEU A 109 -2.05 13.05 2.25
N GLU A 110 -3.21 13.03 1.62
CA GLU A 110 -3.40 13.53 0.26
C GLU A 110 -3.18 15.05 0.18
N TRP A 111 -3.77 15.80 1.13
CA TRP A 111 -3.57 17.24 1.23
C TRP A 111 -2.08 17.58 1.41
N LEU A 112 -1.41 16.94 2.38
CA LEU A 112 -0.01 17.20 2.69
C LEU A 112 0.91 16.87 1.50
N ALA A 113 0.67 15.73 0.84
CA ALA A 113 1.42 15.35 -0.35
C ALA A 113 1.24 16.36 -1.49
N GLY A 114 0.01 16.82 -1.72
CA GLY A 114 -0.29 17.86 -2.70
C GLY A 114 0.38 19.19 -2.37
N ASP A 115 0.39 19.55 -1.09
CA ASP A 115 0.97 20.79 -0.58
C ASP A 115 2.49 20.81 -0.73
N ILE A 116 3.18 19.76 -0.27
CA ILE A 116 4.63 19.61 -0.45
C ILE A 116 5.00 19.60 -1.93
N ARG A 117 4.23 18.93 -2.78
CA ARG A 117 4.52 18.89 -4.23
C ARG A 117 4.36 20.24 -4.90
N ARG A 118 3.49 21.14 -4.38
CA ARG A 118 3.36 22.49 -4.92
C ARG A 118 4.46 23.41 -4.41
N GLU A 119 4.74 23.37 -3.11
CA GLU A 119 5.66 24.32 -2.48
C GLU A 119 7.13 23.93 -2.60
N HIS A 120 7.46 22.64 -2.64
CA HIS A 120 8.84 22.12 -2.59
C HIS A 120 9.28 21.40 -3.86
N ALA A 121 8.60 21.64 -4.99
CA ALA A 121 8.97 21.06 -6.28
C ALA A 121 10.38 21.48 -6.71
N SER A 122 10.72 22.76 -6.52
CA SER A 122 12.04 23.31 -6.82
C SER A 122 13.13 22.64 -5.98
N GLU A 123 12.91 22.47 -4.69
CA GLU A 123 13.86 21.94 -3.72
C GLU A 123 14.15 20.47 -3.99
N LEU A 124 13.13 19.72 -4.43
CA LEU A 124 13.30 18.36 -4.94
C LEU A 124 14.21 18.32 -6.17
N GLU A 125 13.96 19.20 -7.14
CA GLU A 125 14.75 19.28 -8.38
C GLU A 125 16.21 19.68 -8.09
N HIS A 126 16.44 20.70 -7.25
CA HIS A 126 17.78 21.14 -6.84
C HIS A 126 18.54 20.05 -6.08
N SER A 127 17.84 19.19 -5.35
CA SER A 127 18.42 18.06 -4.62
C SER A 127 18.59 16.80 -5.49
N GLY A 128 18.19 16.85 -6.76
CA GLY A 128 18.20 15.69 -7.66
C GLY A 128 17.26 14.56 -7.23
N LEU A 129 16.23 14.88 -6.44
CA LEU A 129 15.26 13.93 -5.92
C LEU A 129 13.97 13.97 -6.74
N GLU A 130 13.43 12.80 -7.06
CA GLU A 130 12.11 12.67 -7.64
C GLU A 130 11.05 12.42 -6.57
N TRP A 131 9.82 12.88 -6.84
CA TRP A 131 8.67 12.64 -5.96
C TRP A 131 8.49 11.17 -5.58
N LYS A 132 8.70 10.25 -6.53
CA LYS A 132 8.57 8.80 -6.29
C LYS A 132 9.53 8.26 -5.22
N GLN A 133 10.65 8.95 -4.97
CA GLN A 133 11.66 8.58 -3.97
C GLN A 133 11.29 9.09 -2.58
N VAL A 134 10.62 10.25 -2.49
CA VAL A 134 10.28 10.91 -1.22
C VAL A 134 8.84 10.65 -0.75
N ALA A 135 7.92 10.29 -1.65
CA ALA A 135 6.50 10.20 -1.35
C ALA A 135 6.20 9.26 -0.17
N ARG A 136 6.80 8.06 -0.17
CA ARG A 136 6.61 7.10 0.92
C ARG A 136 7.18 7.63 2.25
N PRO A 137 8.47 8.03 2.35
CA PRO A 137 9.02 8.65 3.55
C PRO A 137 8.20 9.82 4.11
N VAL A 138 7.72 10.72 3.24
CA VAL A 138 6.84 11.83 3.62
C VAL A 138 5.56 11.31 4.28
N THR A 139 4.86 10.38 3.62
CA THR A 139 3.60 9.84 4.17
C THR A 139 3.78 9.07 5.47
N GLU A 140 4.89 8.33 5.64
CA GLU A 140 5.15 7.58 6.87
C GLU A 140 5.44 8.51 8.05
N ARG A 141 6.24 9.57 7.85
CA ARG A 141 6.50 10.59 8.88
C ARG A 141 5.20 11.26 9.32
N ALA A 142 4.40 11.71 8.35
CA ALA A 142 3.13 12.38 8.60
C ALA A 142 2.11 11.46 9.30
N LYS A 143 2.01 10.20 8.87
CA LYS A 143 1.14 9.20 9.49
C LYS A 143 1.56 8.85 10.92
N SER A 144 2.86 8.83 11.22
CA SER A 144 3.33 8.65 12.60
C SER A 144 2.84 9.80 13.47
N TRP A 145 3.11 11.03 13.04
CA TRP A 145 2.72 12.24 13.77
C TRP A 145 1.21 12.35 13.97
N PHE A 146 0.41 12.06 12.93
CA PHE A 146 -1.04 12.09 13.01
C PHE A 146 -1.58 11.08 14.05
N ARG A 147 -0.94 9.91 14.17
CA ARG A 147 -1.33 8.91 15.19
C ARG A 147 -1.04 9.37 16.61
N ASP A 148 0.06 10.09 16.80
CA ASP A 148 0.40 10.68 18.09
C ASP A 148 -0.60 11.79 18.44
N ALA A 149 -1.00 12.61 17.46
CA ALA A 149 -2.02 13.65 17.64
C ALA A 149 -3.42 13.12 17.99
N MET A 150 -3.79 11.90 17.56
CA MET A 150 -5.05 11.25 17.97
C MET A 150 -5.04 10.70 19.40
N SER A 151 -3.87 10.56 20.02
CA SER A 151 -3.72 9.93 21.34
C SER A 151 -3.86 10.92 22.51
N HIS A 152 -4.27 12.16 22.21
CA HIS A 152 -4.51 13.27 23.14
C HIS A 152 -5.94 13.78 22.98
#